data_AF-A0A351LGU7-F1
#
_entry.id   AF-A0A351LGU7-F1
#
_cell.length_a   1.000
_cell.length_b   1.000
_cell.length_c   1.000
_cell.angle_alpha   90.00
_cell.angle_beta   90.00
_cell.angle_gamma   90.00
#
_symmetry.space_group_name_H-M   'P 1'
#
loop_
_entity.id
_entity.type
_entity.pdbx_description
1 polymer ?
#
loop_
_entity_poly.entity_id
_entity_poly.type
_entity_poly.pdbx_seq_one_letter_code
_entity_poly.pdbx_strand_id
1 'polypeptide(L)'
;MGMRSLDWLQSWELQTFDLLMQLRPNEGIDKRILLVTITEKDVQSQSAQERGGSSLSDRSLAELIAKLEPYKPRVIGLDIYRDRAVGEGYNPLAAWMRKSDRFFIICHYGNPGVNPPPEVPSIRQGFNNVLSDADEVLRRHPLAVSSAFPCQTRRERVVCREYCECNSIWRARFFQRY
;
A
#
# COMPACT_ATOMS: atom_id res chain seq x y z
N MET A 1 -3.50 33.59 -29.15
CA MET A 1 -2.12 33.08 -28.94
C MET A 1 -1.80 33.21 -27.45
N GLY A 2 -1.98 32.15 -26.65
CA GLY A 2 -1.82 32.26 -25.19
C GLY A 2 -1.99 30.94 -24.44
N MET A 3 -1.42 29.85 -24.97
CA MET A 3 -1.53 28.50 -24.39
C MET A 3 -0.19 27.74 -24.39
N ARG A 4 0.95 28.45 -24.44
CA ARG A 4 2.30 27.87 -24.34
C ARG A 4 3.11 28.40 -23.14
N SER A 5 2.61 29.41 -22.43
CA SER A 5 3.26 29.95 -21.22
C SER A 5 2.88 29.20 -19.94
N LEU A 6 1.81 28.40 -19.98
CA LEU A 6 1.33 27.63 -18.83
C LEU A 6 2.27 26.48 -18.47
N ASP A 7 2.93 25.85 -19.44
CA ASP A 7 3.85 24.73 -19.20
C ASP A 7 5.13 25.17 -18.44
N TRP A 8 5.65 26.37 -18.72
CA TRP A 8 6.79 26.92 -17.98
C TRP A 8 6.40 27.26 -16.54
N LEU A 9 5.26 27.93 -16.35
CA LEU A 9 4.78 28.30 -15.02
C LEU A 9 4.53 27.06 -14.15
N GLN A 10 3.95 26.01 -14.74
CA GLN A 10 3.74 24.74 -14.06
C GLN A 10 5.05 24.14 -13.53
N SER A 11 6.13 24.16 -14.33
CA SER A 11 7.43 23.63 -13.89
C SER A 11 7.96 24.35 -12.65
N TRP A 12 7.87 25.68 -12.62
CA TRP A 12 8.31 26.49 -11.49
C TRP A 12 7.43 26.32 -10.24
N GLU A 13 6.13 26.17 -10.43
CA GLU A 13 5.19 25.88 -9.34
C GLU A 13 5.51 24.54 -8.68
N LEU A 14 5.75 23.50 -9.47
CA LEU A 14 6.11 22.17 -8.96
C LEU A 14 7.45 22.19 -8.20
N GLN A 15 8.47 22.89 -8.72
CA GLN A 15 9.74 23.04 -7.99
C GLN A 15 9.58 23.81 -6.68
N THR A 16 8.77 24.86 -6.68
CA THR A 16 8.48 25.63 -5.46
C THR A 16 7.71 24.79 -4.46
N PHE A 17 6.73 24.00 -4.92
CA PHE A 17 6.00 23.06 -4.09
C PHE A 17 6.93 22.03 -3.46
N ASP A 18 7.84 21.43 -4.24
CA ASP A 18 8.81 20.45 -3.75
C ASP A 18 9.73 21.05 -2.67
N LEU A 19 10.20 22.29 -2.86
CA LEU A 19 10.99 23.00 -1.85
C LEU A 19 10.17 23.24 -0.56
N LEU A 20 8.92 23.70 -0.68
CA LEU A 20 8.06 23.91 0.47
C LEU A 20 7.72 22.61 1.21
N MET A 21 7.59 21.48 0.50
CA MET A 21 7.43 20.17 1.12
C MET A 21 8.67 19.76 1.92
N GLN A 22 9.87 20.00 1.39
CA GLN A 22 11.12 19.69 2.09
C GLN A 22 11.36 20.56 3.33
N LEU A 23 10.85 21.79 3.32
CA LEU A 23 10.93 22.71 4.46
C LEU A 23 9.92 22.40 5.57
N ARG A 24 8.99 21.45 5.36
CA ARG A 24 8.04 21.07 6.41
C ARG A 24 8.79 20.44 7.59
N PRO A 25 8.45 20.83 8.83
CA PRO A 25 9.00 20.19 10.01
C PRO A 25 8.58 18.72 10.08
N ASN A 26 9.44 17.89 10.68
CA ASN A 26 9.11 16.49 10.90
C ASN A 26 7.96 16.37 11.91
N GLU A 27 6.84 15.78 11.48
CA GLU A 27 5.62 15.61 12.28
C GLU A 27 5.73 14.46 13.30
N GLY A 28 6.81 13.66 13.24
CA GLY A 28 7.05 12.55 14.15
C GLY A 28 6.18 11.32 13.85
N ILE A 29 6.27 10.31 14.72
CA ILE A 29 5.50 9.07 14.58
C ILE A 29 4.15 9.23 15.29
N ASP A 30 3.06 8.97 14.57
CA ASP A 30 1.72 8.91 15.17
C ASP A 30 1.58 7.68 16.07
N LYS A 31 1.37 7.90 17.37
CA LYS A 31 1.24 6.85 18.39
C LYS A 31 0.02 5.95 18.19
N ARG A 32 -0.94 6.34 17.34
CA ARG A 32 -2.15 5.57 17.02
C ARG A 32 -1.88 4.50 15.95
N ILE A 33 -0.75 4.58 15.25
CA ILE A 33 -0.40 3.72 14.13
C ILE A 33 0.78 2.85 14.52
N LEU A 34 0.60 1.53 14.46
CA LEU A 34 1.69 0.57 14.55
C LEU A 34 2.17 0.24 13.13
N LEU A 35 3.42 0.61 12.82
CA LEU A 35 4.07 0.22 11.58
C LEU A 35 4.92 -1.01 11.80
N VAL A 36 4.58 -2.11 11.12
CA VAL A 36 5.41 -3.32 11.06
C VAL A 36 6.13 -3.32 9.73
N THR A 37 7.45 -3.14 9.75
CA THR A 37 8.28 -3.14 8.54
C THR A 37 8.78 -4.55 8.25
N ILE A 38 8.80 -4.92 6.97
CA ILE A 38 9.42 -6.17 6.50
C ILE A 38 10.67 -5.78 5.72
N THR A 39 11.82 -6.22 6.20
CA THR A 39 13.11 -5.99 5.56
C THR A 39 13.50 -7.17 4.69
N GLU A 40 14.47 -6.97 3.80
CA GLU A 40 15.04 -8.07 3.01
C GLU A 40 15.61 -9.17 3.91
N LYS A 41 16.20 -8.81 5.06
CA LYS A 41 16.70 -9.79 6.04
C LYS A 41 15.58 -10.67 6.59
N ASP A 42 14.41 -10.10 6.85
CA ASP A 42 13.24 -10.85 7.30
C ASP A 42 12.74 -11.80 6.21
N VAL A 43 12.73 -11.36 4.96
CA VAL A 43 12.35 -12.21 3.81
C VAL A 43 13.32 -13.38 3.65
N GLN A 44 14.63 -13.11 3.72
CA GLN A 44 15.69 -14.13 3.59
C GLN A 44 15.79 -15.07 4.80
N SER A 45 15.22 -14.69 5.95
CA SER A 45 15.17 -15.56 7.13
C SER A 45 14.18 -16.75 6.98
N GLN A 46 13.25 -16.64 6.02
CA GLN A 46 12.32 -17.69 5.67
C GLN A 46 13.00 -18.70 4.75
N SER A 47 12.53 -19.95 4.75
CA SER A 47 13.05 -20.95 3.81
C SER A 47 12.77 -20.54 2.36
N ALA A 48 13.65 -20.93 1.43
CA ALA A 48 13.51 -20.61 0.02
C ALA A 48 12.19 -21.13 -0.58
N GLN A 49 11.68 -22.23 -0.04
CA GLN A 49 10.41 -22.86 -0.38
C GLN A 49 9.21 -22.03 0.11
N GLU A 50 9.34 -21.33 1.24
CA GLU A 50 8.25 -20.56 1.87
C GLU A 50 8.11 -19.14 1.31
N ARG A 51 9.20 -18.47 0.91
CA ARG A 51 9.16 -17.04 0.55
C ARG A 51 8.60 -16.70 -0.84
N GLY A 52 8.33 -17.71 -1.67
CA GLY A 52 7.77 -17.59 -3.03
C GLY A 52 8.35 -16.43 -3.86
N GLY A 53 9.66 -16.22 -3.77
CA GLY A 53 10.37 -15.04 -4.28
C GLY A 53 10.77 -14.06 -3.17
N SER A 54 10.44 -12.78 -3.34
CA SER A 54 10.81 -11.69 -2.42
C SER A 54 9.63 -11.24 -1.55
N SER A 55 8.79 -12.19 -1.11
CA SER A 55 7.58 -11.90 -0.32
C SER A 55 7.56 -12.64 1.01
N LEU A 56 6.66 -12.22 1.90
CA LEU A 56 6.39 -12.91 3.16
C LEU A 56 5.57 -14.18 2.89
N SER A 57 5.90 -15.29 3.55
CA SER A 57 5.13 -16.54 3.45
C SER A 57 3.75 -16.40 4.14
N ASP A 58 2.79 -17.24 3.72
CA ASP A 58 1.47 -17.27 4.34
C ASP A 58 1.53 -17.66 5.82
N ARG A 59 2.45 -18.56 6.18
CA ARG A 59 2.72 -18.92 7.58
C ARG A 59 3.18 -17.72 8.41
N SER A 60 4.21 -17.00 7.94
CA SER A 60 4.75 -15.84 8.65
C SER A 60 3.70 -14.72 8.80
N LEU A 61 2.88 -14.52 7.76
CA LEU A 61 1.78 -13.56 7.81
C LEU A 61 0.70 -13.98 8.82
N ALA A 62 0.33 -15.26 8.85
CA ALA A 62 -0.61 -15.79 9.84
C ALA A 62 -0.08 -15.64 11.27
N GLU A 63 1.20 -15.91 11.51
CA GLU A 63 1.84 -15.70 12.81
C GLU A 63 1.86 -14.23 13.22
N LEU A 64 2.15 -13.32 12.28
CA LEU A 64 2.10 -11.88 12.54
C LEU A 64 0.69 -11.44 12.94
N ILE A 65 -0.33 -11.88 12.20
CA ILE A 65 -1.73 -11.57 12.51
C ILE A 65 -2.11 -12.14 13.89
N ALA A 66 -1.71 -13.38 14.20
CA ALA A 66 -1.96 -13.99 15.50
C ALA A 66 -1.31 -13.22 16.67
N LYS A 67 -0.15 -12.57 16.43
CA LYS A 67 0.49 -11.69 17.42
C LYS A 67 -0.22 -10.34 17.56
N LEU A 68 -0.84 -9.82 16.50
CA LEU A 68 -1.52 -8.53 16.50
C LEU A 68 -2.95 -8.61 17.06
N GLU A 69 -3.67 -9.70 16.83
CA GLU A 69 -5.07 -9.89 17.27
C GLU A 69 -5.32 -9.63 18.77
N PRO A 70 -4.47 -10.09 19.72
CA PRO A 70 -4.66 -9.83 21.15
C PRO A 70 -4.69 -8.34 21.50
N TYR A 71 -4.03 -7.49 20.70
CA TYR A 71 -4.02 -6.04 20.89
C TYR A 71 -5.29 -5.35 20.37
N LYS A 72 -6.23 -6.11 19.82
CA LYS A 72 -7.53 -5.63 19.29
C LYS A 72 -7.38 -4.42 18.35
N PRO A 73 -6.58 -4.53 17.28
CA PRO A 73 -6.42 -3.43 16.33
C PRO A 73 -7.78 -3.10 15.71
N ARG A 74 -8.06 -1.81 15.53
CA ARG A 74 -9.29 -1.36 14.87
C ARG A 74 -9.28 -1.75 13.38
N VAL A 75 -8.11 -1.65 12.74
CA VAL A 75 -7.87 -2.06 11.35
C VAL A 75 -6.46 -2.61 11.21
N ILE A 76 -6.30 -3.60 10.33
CA ILE A 76 -5.05 -4.18 9.89
C ILE A 76 -4.96 -3.96 8.37
N GLY A 77 -3.98 -3.19 7.93
CA GLY A 77 -3.68 -2.98 6.51
C GLY A 77 -2.44 -3.75 6.09
N LEU A 78 -2.54 -4.49 5.00
CA LEU A 78 -1.41 -5.16 4.38
C LEU A 78 -1.01 -4.44 3.09
N ASP A 79 0.14 -3.78 3.10
CA ASP A 79 0.73 -3.09 1.94
C ASP A 79 1.72 -4.01 1.20
N ILE A 80 1.29 -5.25 0.92
CA ILE A 80 2.03 -6.24 0.13
C ILE A 80 1.09 -6.80 -0.91
N TYR A 81 1.51 -6.78 -2.18
CA TYR A 81 0.74 -7.40 -3.24
C TYR A 81 0.73 -8.92 -3.10
N ARG A 82 -0.46 -9.54 -3.15
CA ARG A 82 -0.63 -11.00 -3.03
C ARG A 82 -1.71 -11.53 -3.96
N ASP A 83 -1.38 -11.80 -5.21
CA ASP A 83 -2.32 -12.41 -6.16
C ASP A 83 -2.44 -13.94 -6.02
N ARG A 84 -1.58 -14.58 -5.22
CA ARG A 84 -1.53 -16.04 -5.03
C ARG A 84 -1.06 -16.43 -3.64
N ALA A 85 -1.30 -17.69 -3.28
CA ALA A 85 -0.71 -18.33 -2.11
C ALA A 85 0.83 -18.36 -2.20
N VAL A 86 1.49 -18.17 -1.06
CA VAL A 86 2.95 -18.13 -0.93
C VAL A 86 3.38 -19.07 0.20
N GLY A 87 3.66 -20.32 -0.17
CA GLY A 87 4.08 -21.37 0.74
C GLY A 87 2.92 -22.10 1.42
N GLU A 88 3.22 -22.75 2.55
CA GLU A 88 2.22 -23.47 3.35
C GLU A 88 1.45 -22.50 4.27
N GLY A 89 0.25 -22.92 4.71
CA GLY A 89 -0.57 -22.14 5.64
C GLY A 89 -1.58 -21.20 4.98
N TYR A 90 -1.73 -21.23 3.66
CA TYR A 90 -2.73 -20.42 2.96
C TYR A 90 -4.16 -20.70 3.40
N ASN A 91 -4.56 -21.98 3.53
CA ASN A 91 -5.94 -22.35 3.87
C ASN A 91 -6.47 -21.71 5.18
N PRO A 92 -5.76 -21.81 6.32
CA PRO A 92 -6.21 -21.16 7.55
C PRO A 92 -6.18 -19.63 7.44
N LEU A 93 -5.16 -19.05 6.79
CA LEU A 93 -5.07 -17.61 6.57
C LEU A 93 -6.23 -17.11 5.70
N ALA A 94 -6.55 -17.82 4.63
CA ALA A 94 -7.65 -17.54 3.71
C ALA A 94 -9.01 -17.56 4.43
N ALA A 95 -9.24 -18.56 5.29
CA ALA A 95 -10.44 -18.63 6.12
C ALA A 95 -10.55 -17.42 7.08
N TRP A 96 -9.43 -17.01 7.70
CA TRP A 96 -9.39 -15.81 8.53
C TRP A 96 -9.65 -14.54 7.72
N MET A 97 -9.03 -14.37 6.54
CA MET A 97 -9.21 -13.21 5.67
C MET A 97 -10.66 -13.03 5.22
N ARG A 98 -11.35 -14.14 4.92
CA ARG A 98 -12.79 -14.13 4.58
C ARG A 98 -13.66 -13.66 5.75
N LYS A 99 -13.35 -14.12 6.97
CA LYS A 99 -14.13 -13.84 8.19
C LYS A 99 -13.84 -12.47 8.82
N SER A 100 -12.61 -11.99 8.70
CA SER A 100 -12.16 -10.74 9.30
C SER A 100 -12.87 -9.54 8.68
N ASP A 101 -13.39 -8.64 9.51
CA ASP A 101 -13.99 -7.37 9.11
C ASP A 101 -12.98 -6.21 9.07
N ARG A 102 -11.83 -6.40 9.73
CA ARG A 102 -10.81 -5.38 9.98
C ARG A 102 -9.57 -5.50 9.10
N PHE A 103 -9.53 -6.47 8.18
CA PHE A 103 -8.37 -6.72 7.33
C PHE A 103 -8.53 -6.13 5.93
N PHE A 104 -7.59 -5.28 5.54
CA PHE A 104 -7.57 -4.57 4.27
C PHE A 104 -6.29 -4.86 3.51
N ILE A 105 -6.41 -4.96 2.19
CA ILE A 105 -5.32 -5.33 1.30
C ILE A 105 -5.18 -4.35 0.14
N ILE A 106 -4.04 -4.43 -0.51
CA ILE A 106 -3.75 -3.69 -1.74
C ILE A 106 -3.81 -4.58 -2.99
N CYS A 107 -4.03 -3.94 -4.13
CA CYS A 107 -3.85 -4.47 -5.47
C CYS A 107 -3.18 -3.41 -6.36
N HIS A 108 -2.64 -3.81 -7.50
CA HIS A 108 -2.04 -2.90 -8.47
C HIS A 108 -2.90 -2.84 -9.72
N TYR A 109 -3.47 -1.68 -10.05
CA TYR A 109 -4.22 -1.53 -11.30
C TYR A 109 -3.28 -1.24 -12.48
N GLY A 110 -3.76 -1.48 -13.71
CA GLY A 110 -3.04 -1.20 -14.94
C GLY A 110 -2.49 -2.45 -15.61
N ASN A 111 -1.51 -2.26 -16.49
CA ASN A 111 -0.88 -3.34 -17.24
C ASN A 111 0.66 -3.16 -17.22
N PRO A 112 1.42 -4.00 -16.49
CA PRO A 112 0.94 -5.15 -15.73
C PRO A 112 0.19 -4.74 -14.45
N GLY A 113 -0.87 -5.48 -14.14
CA GLY A 113 -1.65 -5.33 -12.91
C GLY A 113 -1.43 -6.53 -11.98
N VAL A 114 -1.74 -6.37 -10.70
CA VAL A 114 -1.68 -7.45 -9.71
C VAL A 114 -3.07 -7.64 -9.10
N ASN A 115 -3.59 -8.87 -9.21
CA ASN A 115 -4.90 -9.22 -8.68
C ASN A 115 -4.91 -9.14 -7.15
N PRO A 116 -6.03 -8.71 -6.54
CA PRO A 116 -6.24 -8.87 -5.11
C PRO A 116 -6.45 -10.36 -4.75
N PRO A 117 -6.09 -10.80 -3.53
CA PRO A 117 -6.54 -12.05 -2.96
C PRO A 117 -8.07 -12.25 -3.11
N PRO A 118 -8.54 -13.38 -3.65
CA PRO A 118 -9.97 -13.65 -3.86
C PRO A 118 -10.77 -13.78 -2.56
N GLU A 119 -10.10 -13.99 -1.42
CA GLU A 119 -10.71 -14.13 -0.09
C GLU A 119 -11.25 -12.83 0.48
N VAL A 120 -10.69 -11.70 0.06
CA VAL A 120 -11.04 -10.40 0.61
C VAL A 120 -12.06 -9.74 -0.31
N PRO A 121 -13.24 -9.33 0.17
CA PRO A 121 -14.25 -8.67 -0.66
C PRO A 121 -13.76 -7.29 -1.12
N SER A 122 -14.27 -6.83 -2.27
CA SER A 122 -13.89 -5.55 -2.91
C SER A 122 -13.97 -4.32 -1.99
N ILE A 123 -14.87 -4.32 -1.00
CA ILE A 123 -15.00 -3.23 -0.02
C ILE A 123 -13.78 -3.08 0.90
N ARG A 124 -13.00 -4.15 1.08
CA ARG A 124 -11.77 -4.20 1.89
C ARG A 124 -10.51 -4.25 1.02
N GLN A 125 -10.63 -3.90 -0.25
CA GLN A 125 -9.53 -3.78 -1.19
C GLN A 125 -9.27 -2.30 -1.49
N GLY A 126 -7.99 -1.95 -1.61
CA GLY A 126 -7.50 -0.66 -2.10
C GLY A 126 -6.46 -0.87 -3.18
N PHE A 127 -6.12 0.17 -3.94
CA PHE A 127 -4.90 0.19 -4.72
C PHE A 127 -3.94 1.23 -4.14
N ASN A 128 -2.65 1.03 -4.36
CA ASN A 128 -1.59 1.91 -3.85
C ASN A 128 -0.65 2.40 -4.95
N ASN A 129 -1.08 2.34 -6.22
CA ASN A 129 -0.37 2.85 -7.40
C ASN A 129 0.14 4.28 -7.19
N VAL A 130 1.32 4.57 -7.70
CA VAL A 130 1.88 5.93 -7.79
C VAL A 130 1.98 6.33 -9.25
N LEU A 131 1.81 7.62 -9.53
CA LEU A 131 1.96 8.16 -10.88
C LEU A 131 3.23 9.01 -10.92
N SER A 132 4.06 8.75 -11.93
CA SER A 132 5.21 9.59 -12.22
C SER A 132 4.79 10.83 -12.98
N ASP A 133 5.38 11.97 -12.64
CA ASP A 133 5.23 13.20 -13.42
C ASP A 133 6.19 13.19 -14.61
N ALA A 134 6.07 14.19 -15.49
CA ALA A 134 6.88 14.28 -16.72
C ALA A 134 8.39 14.41 -16.44
N ASP A 135 8.77 14.85 -15.25
CA ASP A 135 10.13 14.98 -14.75
C ASP A 135 10.56 13.81 -13.85
N GLU A 136 9.82 12.71 -13.87
CA GLU A 136 10.07 11.47 -13.12
C GLU A 136 9.97 11.59 -11.59
N VAL A 137 9.49 12.73 -11.09
CA VAL A 137 9.26 12.93 -9.65
C VAL A 137 7.88 12.39 -9.28
N LEU A 138 7.83 11.58 -8.22
CA LEU A 138 6.60 11.04 -7.68
C LEU A 138 5.90 12.07 -6.78
N ARG A 139 4.93 12.79 -7.33
CA ARG A 139 4.12 13.77 -6.56
C ARG A 139 2.66 13.35 -6.41
N ARG A 140 2.17 12.47 -7.27
CA ARG A 140 0.74 12.17 -7.40
C ARG A 140 0.41 10.78 -6.90
N HIS A 141 -0.62 10.75 -6.07
CA HIS A 141 -1.17 9.53 -5.52
C HIS A 141 -2.69 9.46 -5.81
N PRO A 142 -3.15 8.60 -6.74
CA PRO A 142 -4.55 8.54 -7.15
C PRO A 142 -5.45 8.05 -6.01
N LEU A 143 -6.43 8.85 -5.62
CA LEU A 143 -7.43 8.47 -4.61
C LEU A 143 -8.62 7.68 -5.20
N ALA A 144 -8.85 7.86 -6.50
CA ALA A 144 -9.90 7.18 -7.26
C ALA A 144 -9.54 7.20 -8.75
N VAL A 145 -9.98 6.17 -9.47
CA VAL A 145 -9.78 6.03 -10.92
C VAL A 145 -11.06 5.57 -11.60
N SER A 146 -11.21 5.88 -12.88
CA SER A 146 -12.37 5.48 -13.69
C SER A 146 -12.39 3.96 -13.93
N SER A 147 -11.23 3.40 -14.23
CA SER A 147 -10.99 1.96 -14.35
C SER A 147 -9.78 1.59 -13.48
N ALA A 148 -9.96 0.61 -12.62
CA ALA A 148 -8.92 0.09 -11.74
C ALA A 148 -8.58 -1.37 -12.06
N PHE A 149 -8.96 -1.89 -13.23
CA PHE A 149 -8.69 -3.28 -13.57
C PHE A 149 -7.18 -3.61 -13.40
N PRO A 150 -6.81 -4.74 -12.76
CA PRO A 150 -7.66 -5.84 -12.29
C PRO A 150 -8.23 -5.70 -10.87
N CYS A 151 -8.01 -4.59 -10.18
CA CYS A 151 -8.65 -4.31 -8.89
C CYS A 151 -10.18 -4.27 -9.01
N GLN A 152 -10.86 -4.83 -8.01
CA GLN A 152 -12.32 -4.79 -7.94
C GLN A 152 -12.86 -3.49 -7.33
N THR A 153 -11.98 -2.65 -6.77
CA THR A 153 -12.28 -1.33 -6.22
C THR A 153 -11.85 -0.22 -7.17
N ARG A 154 -12.62 0.87 -7.24
CA ARG A 154 -12.24 2.10 -7.99
C ARG A 154 -11.60 3.17 -7.12
N ARG A 155 -11.45 2.91 -5.82
CA ARG A 155 -10.92 3.88 -4.86
C ARG A 155 -9.71 3.29 -4.15
N GLU A 156 -8.78 4.17 -3.83
CA GLU A 156 -7.80 3.87 -2.81
C GLU A 156 -8.53 3.68 -1.48
N ARG A 157 -8.23 2.55 -0.84
CA ARG A 157 -8.63 2.20 0.53
C ARG A 157 -7.42 1.77 1.33
N VAL A 158 -6.33 2.55 1.21
CA VAL A 158 -5.31 2.50 2.24
C VAL A 158 -5.99 2.88 3.55
N VAL A 159 -5.74 2.09 4.59
CA VAL A 159 -6.28 2.18 5.95
C VAL A 159 -6.37 3.61 6.49
N CYS A 160 -5.55 4.52 5.97
CA CYS A 160 -5.63 5.96 6.19
C CYS A 160 -6.99 6.60 5.88
N ARG A 161 -7.76 6.18 4.87
CA ARG A 161 -9.00 6.89 4.49
C ARG A 161 -10.16 6.66 5.46
N GLU A 162 -10.17 5.55 6.19
CA GLU A 162 -11.22 5.24 7.15
C GLU A 162 -10.87 5.75 8.57
N TYR A 163 -9.63 6.19 8.79
CA TYR A 163 -9.10 6.59 10.10
C TYR A 163 -8.46 7.98 10.17
N CYS A 164 -8.15 8.60 9.03
CA CYS A 164 -7.55 9.92 8.99
C CYS A 164 -8.38 10.87 8.12
N GLU A 165 -8.94 11.91 8.76
CA GLU A 165 -8.62 13.26 8.33
C GLU A 165 -7.10 13.35 8.21
N CYS A 166 -6.59 13.00 7.04
CA CYS A 166 -5.16 12.93 6.80
C CYS A 166 -4.67 14.33 6.45
N ASN A 167 -4.76 15.22 7.43
CA ASN A 167 -3.86 16.36 7.52
C ASN A 167 -2.47 15.76 7.68
N SER A 168 -1.74 15.73 6.56
CA SER A 168 -0.36 15.25 6.41
C SER A 168 -0.19 13.72 6.37
N ILE A 169 -0.38 13.13 5.18
CA ILE A 169 -0.08 11.71 4.91
C ILE A 169 1.44 11.55 4.74
N TRP A 170 2.11 10.95 5.73
CA TRP A 170 3.34 10.21 5.49
C TRP A 170 3.01 8.73 5.29
N ARG A 171 3.20 8.22 4.08
CA ARG A 171 3.35 6.79 3.82
C ARG A 171 4.70 6.35 4.38
N ALA A 172 4.71 5.24 5.11
CA ALA A 172 5.93 4.47 5.29
C ALA A 172 6.49 4.15 3.89
N ARG A 173 7.76 4.50 3.65
CA ARG A 173 8.48 4.09 2.43
C ARG A 173 8.62 2.57 2.44
N PHE A 174 7.69 1.87 1.80
CA PHE A 174 7.99 0.57 1.21
C PHE A 174 8.49 0.81 -0.20
N PHE A 175 9.81 0.92 -0.33
CA PHE A 175 10.48 0.75 -1.63
C PHE A 175 10.58 -0.76 -1.86
N GLN A 176 9.57 -1.36 -2.50
CA GLN A 176 9.80 -2.61 -3.21
C GLN A 176 10.57 -2.20 -4.48
N ARG A 177 11.90 -2.14 -4.37
CA ARG A 177 12.78 -2.03 -5.54
C ARG A 177 12.55 -3.30 -6.37
N TYR A 178 12.02 -3.14 -7.57
CA TYR A 178 12.30 -4.08 -8.65
C TYR A 178 13.74 -3.88 -9.11
#